data_AF-A0AAN8MZJ4-F1
#
_entry.id   AF-A0AAN8MZJ4-F1
#
_cell.length_a   1.000
_cell.length_b   1.000
_cell.length_c   1.000
_cell.angle_alpha   90.00
_cell.angle_beta   90.00
_cell.angle_gamma   90.00
#
_symmetry.space_group_name_H-M   'P 1'
#
loop_
_entity.id
_entity.type
_entity.pdbx_description
1 polymer ?
#
loop_
_entity_poly.entity_id
_entity_poly.type
_entity_poly.pdbx_seq_one_letter_code
_entity_poly.pdbx_strand_id
1 'polypeptide(L)'
;MYNPATDRSPISPSFTANPFDKYKSAREGMLPDGINGIGTGSWPDRFSARKKVGERRRIVRVIVAAFLVGFLLWFFVSPLNWTSGRNSGELYTPPEPETEGKAQHDTPTVDTPSPVEEGQTAPPLDSKLQLGKEKASFVMLIRNHELQDALKSMKQIEDRFNHRFHYPWTFLNDVPFTEEFMRETTKRASGKTEYGLIPKEHWSVPESIDQDKMRASMKKMEEDRVIYGGSLPYRHMCRFNSGFFWRQELLDKYEWYWRVEPGIGFYCDVDYDPFEFMRLSGKKYGFTITLPEYKSTIPTLWSQTLEFMKKNPQYLNSNSSLQYLLEDKDHGKALSSDPPPEYNGCHFWSNFEIASLDLWRSEAYRNYFDHLDNAGGFFYERWGDAPVHSIAAALFLGTQEVHHFADMGYMHVPWSRCPQPDEFHKFAKCVCPFETKDSFDLNGWSCQPRWWKIAGKEYGA
;
A
#
# COMPACT_ATOMS: atom_id res chain seq x y z
N MET A 1 11.49 -20.35 -45.85
CA MET A 1 10.89 -21.38 -44.98
C MET A 1 11.76 -21.47 -43.73
N TYR A 2 11.28 -20.95 -42.60
CA TYR A 2 11.96 -20.99 -41.31
C TYR A 2 10.94 -21.55 -40.32
N ASN A 3 11.25 -22.71 -39.74
CA ASN A 3 10.33 -23.49 -38.91
C ASN A 3 10.81 -23.42 -37.44
N PRO A 4 10.10 -22.75 -36.53
CA PRO A 4 10.58 -22.47 -35.17
C PRO A 4 10.32 -23.59 -34.16
N ALA A 5 10.15 -24.84 -34.58
CA ALA A 5 9.62 -25.91 -33.72
C ALA A 5 10.64 -26.83 -33.02
N THR A 6 11.97 -26.59 -33.07
CA THR A 6 12.94 -27.62 -32.62
C THR A 6 14.11 -27.18 -31.73
N ASP A 7 14.11 -25.99 -31.12
CA ASP A 7 15.10 -25.70 -30.07
C ASP A 7 14.45 -25.74 -28.68
N ARG A 8 14.43 -26.93 -28.08
CA ARG A 8 14.12 -27.15 -26.66
C ARG A 8 15.42 -27.47 -25.93
N SER A 9 16.22 -26.44 -25.72
CA SER A 9 17.34 -26.48 -24.79
C SER A 9 16.89 -25.77 -23.50
N PRO A 10 16.79 -26.46 -22.34
CA PRO A 10 16.47 -25.80 -21.08
C PRO A 10 17.70 -25.00 -20.63
N ILE A 11 17.68 -23.69 -20.89
CA ILE A 11 18.62 -22.76 -20.25
C ILE A 11 18.18 -22.64 -18.79
N SER A 12 18.81 -23.44 -17.94
CA SER A 12 18.78 -23.27 -16.48
C SER A 12 19.47 -21.94 -16.13
N PRO A 13 18.80 -20.96 -15.50
CA PRO A 13 19.50 -19.90 -14.82
C PRO A 13 19.99 -20.46 -13.49
N SER A 14 21.30 -20.67 -13.42
CA SER A 14 21.98 -20.89 -12.15
C SER A 14 21.67 -19.74 -11.19
N PHE A 15 21.13 -20.07 -10.03
CA PHE A 15 21.10 -19.19 -8.86
C PHE A 15 22.48 -18.58 -8.65
N THR A 16 22.60 -17.26 -8.82
CA THR A 16 23.76 -16.49 -8.39
C THR A 16 23.30 -15.15 -7.82
N ALA A 17 23.75 -14.91 -6.58
CA ALA A 17 23.73 -13.67 -5.79
C ALA A 17 22.37 -13.00 -5.53
N ASN A 18 22.26 -12.39 -4.35
CA ASN A 18 21.11 -11.57 -3.97
C ASN A 18 20.88 -10.52 -5.10
N PRO A 19 19.65 -10.30 -5.59
CA PRO A 19 19.38 -9.31 -6.65
C PRO A 19 19.79 -7.88 -6.25
N PHE A 20 20.09 -7.66 -4.96
CA PHE A 20 20.64 -6.44 -4.42
C PHE A 20 22.18 -6.40 -4.27
N ASP A 21 22.91 -7.50 -4.52
CA ASP A 21 24.39 -7.53 -4.45
C ASP A 21 25.03 -6.65 -5.52
N LYS A 22 24.36 -6.41 -6.65
CA LYS A 22 24.71 -5.38 -7.65
C LYS A 22 24.91 -3.99 -7.00
N TYR A 23 24.16 -3.68 -5.94
CA TYR A 23 24.18 -2.38 -5.27
C TYR A 23 25.14 -2.34 -4.06
N LYS A 24 25.75 -3.47 -3.66
CA LYS A 24 26.88 -3.48 -2.71
C LYS A 24 28.18 -2.95 -3.31
N SER A 25 28.38 -3.14 -4.62
CA SER A 25 29.66 -2.83 -5.30
C SER A 25 30.03 -1.33 -5.34
N ALA A 26 29.11 -0.43 -5.01
CA ALA A 26 29.39 1.01 -4.88
C ALA A 26 30.02 1.41 -3.53
N ARG A 27 30.19 0.46 -2.59
CA ARG A 27 30.62 0.74 -1.21
C ARG A 27 32.00 0.17 -0.84
N GLU A 28 32.61 -0.63 -1.70
CA GLU A 28 33.89 -1.33 -1.41
C GLU A 28 35.07 -0.81 -2.26
N GLY A 29 35.03 0.46 -2.67
CA GLY A 29 36.18 1.15 -3.25
C GLY A 29 37.12 1.69 -2.17
N MET A 30 37.87 0.82 -1.49
CA MET A 30 39.18 1.03 -0.86
C MET A 30 39.38 0.05 0.30
N LEU A 31 40.25 -0.96 0.10
CA LEU A 31 41.34 -1.44 0.98
C LEU A 31 41.76 -2.88 0.56
N PRO A 32 43.03 -3.29 0.80
CA PRO A 32 43.76 -4.23 -0.06
C PRO A 32 43.67 -5.70 0.35
N ASP A 33 44.10 -6.53 -0.60
CA ASP A 33 44.18 -7.99 -0.64
C ASP A 33 44.59 -8.73 0.65
N GLY A 34 43.98 -9.89 0.85
CA GLY A 34 44.67 -11.02 1.48
C GLY A 34 43.80 -12.03 2.23
N ILE A 35 43.71 -13.24 1.65
CA ILE A 35 43.93 -14.57 2.27
C ILE A 35 42.86 -15.61 1.88
N ASN A 36 43.37 -16.65 1.23
CA ASN A 36 42.73 -17.85 0.72
C ASN A 36 42.12 -18.76 1.82
N GLY A 37 41.00 -19.40 1.47
CA GLY A 37 41.00 -20.86 1.37
C GLY A 37 40.10 -21.68 2.31
N ILE A 38 39.67 -22.82 1.74
CA ILE A 38 39.14 -24.05 2.36
C ILE A 38 37.61 -24.01 2.65
N GLY A 39 36.76 -24.94 2.24
CA GLY A 39 36.94 -26.22 1.56
C GLY A 39 35.58 -26.92 1.48
N THR A 40 35.33 -27.60 0.36
CA THR A 40 34.14 -28.40 0.08
C THR A 40 34.13 -29.71 0.87
N GLY A 41 33.02 -30.05 1.52
CA GLY A 41 32.82 -31.34 2.18
C GLY A 41 31.36 -31.81 2.06
N SER A 42 31.14 -32.84 1.25
CA SER A 42 29.90 -33.61 1.07
C SER A 42 29.82 -34.77 2.06
N TRP A 43 28.66 -35.08 2.66
CA TRP A 43 28.27 -36.42 3.19
C TRP A 43 26.71 -36.55 3.26
N PRO A 44 26.15 -37.79 3.33
CA PRO A 44 25.05 -38.25 2.46
C PRO A 44 23.68 -38.53 3.13
N ASP A 45 22.73 -38.88 2.25
CA ASP A 45 21.42 -39.52 2.44
C ASP A 45 21.24 -40.42 3.67
N ARG A 46 20.08 -40.25 4.34
CA ARG A 46 19.39 -41.33 5.08
C ARG A 46 17.87 -41.25 4.94
N PHE A 47 17.34 -42.00 3.98
CA PHE A 47 15.98 -42.54 4.01
C PHE A 47 15.90 -43.66 5.06
N SER A 48 15.32 -43.41 6.24
CA SER A 48 14.65 -44.45 7.06
C SER A 48 13.86 -43.86 8.23
N ALA A 49 12.70 -43.23 7.96
CA ALA A 49 11.76 -42.87 9.03
C ALA A 49 10.29 -42.90 8.56
N ARG A 50 9.89 -43.96 7.84
CA ARG A 50 8.48 -44.25 7.53
C ARG A 50 8.06 -45.60 8.12
N LYS A 51 7.79 -45.63 9.42
CA LYS A 51 6.89 -46.65 10.03
C LYS A 51 6.34 -46.35 11.44
N LYS A 52 6.62 -45.18 12.05
CA LYS A 52 6.14 -44.84 13.42
C LYS A 52 5.14 -43.66 13.51
N VAL A 53 4.49 -43.26 12.41
CA VAL A 53 3.54 -42.11 12.38
C VAL A 53 2.06 -42.56 12.48
N GLY A 54 1.73 -43.80 12.12
CA GLY A 54 0.34 -44.30 12.11
C GLY A 54 -0.29 -44.49 13.50
N GLU A 55 0.51 -44.89 14.49
CA GLU A 55 0.01 -45.27 15.81
C GLU A 55 -0.26 -44.07 16.73
N ARG A 56 0.56 -43.00 16.61
CA ARG A 56 0.37 -41.73 17.35
C ARG A 56 -0.91 -40.98 16.93
N ARG A 57 -1.33 -41.09 15.66
CA ARG A 57 -2.56 -40.42 15.17
C ARG A 57 -3.85 -41.04 15.71
N ARG A 58 -3.87 -42.33 16.06
CA ARG A 58 -5.06 -42.97 16.66
C ARG A 58 -5.26 -42.55 18.12
N ILE A 59 -4.19 -42.47 18.90
CA ILE A 59 -4.26 -42.07 20.32
C ILE A 59 -4.73 -40.62 20.46
N VAL A 60 -4.21 -39.70 19.63
CA VAL A 60 -4.63 -38.29 19.66
C VAL A 60 -6.11 -38.12 19.29
N ARG A 61 -6.62 -38.89 18.30
CA ARG A 61 -8.04 -38.83 17.92
C ARG A 61 -8.99 -39.30 19.02
N VAL A 62 -8.60 -40.32 19.79
CA VAL A 62 -9.39 -40.82 20.92
C VAL A 62 -9.43 -39.81 22.06
N ILE A 63 -8.31 -39.15 22.37
CA ILE A 63 -8.24 -38.12 23.41
C ILE A 63 -9.10 -36.90 23.06
N VAL A 64 -9.03 -36.43 21.81
CA VAL A 64 -9.83 -35.28 21.35
C VAL A 64 -11.33 -35.61 21.37
N ALA A 65 -11.72 -36.81 20.95
CA ALA A 65 -13.13 -37.24 20.99
C ALA A 65 -13.67 -37.33 22.43
N ALA A 66 -12.87 -37.84 23.37
CA ALA A 66 -13.26 -37.90 24.78
C ALA A 66 -13.44 -36.50 25.40
N PHE A 67 -12.57 -35.54 25.05
CA PHE A 67 -12.69 -34.15 25.50
C PHE A 67 -13.95 -33.47 24.97
N LEU A 68 -14.30 -33.67 23.69
CA LEU A 68 -15.50 -33.06 23.08
C LEU A 68 -16.79 -33.62 23.69
N VAL A 69 -16.84 -34.92 23.99
CA VAL A 69 -18.00 -35.53 24.66
C VAL A 69 -18.13 -35.02 26.09
N GLY A 70 -17.03 -34.88 26.84
CA GLY A 70 -17.04 -34.31 28.19
C GLY A 70 -17.50 -32.84 28.21
N PHE A 71 -17.05 -32.04 27.26
CA PHE A 71 -17.44 -30.63 27.14
C PHE A 71 -18.92 -30.46 26.79
N LEU A 72 -19.45 -31.29 25.89
CA LEU A 72 -20.88 -31.28 25.54
C LEU A 72 -21.76 -31.70 26.72
N LEU A 73 -21.34 -32.70 27.51
CA LEU A 73 -22.08 -33.11 28.71
C LEU A 73 -22.06 -32.02 29.80
N TRP A 74 -20.98 -31.26 29.94
CA TRP A 74 -20.90 -30.14 30.90
C TRP A 74 -21.85 -28.98 30.53
N PHE A 75 -22.00 -28.70 29.22
CA PHE A 75 -22.86 -27.63 28.72
C PHE A 75 -24.37 -27.92 28.90
N PHE A 76 -24.77 -29.19 28.89
CA PHE A 76 -26.19 -29.58 29.02
C PHE A 76 -26.63 -29.91 30.46
N VAL A 77 -25.71 -30.05 31.41
CA VAL A 77 -26.02 -30.41 32.81
C VAL A 77 -25.92 -29.22 33.77
N SER A 78 -25.47 -28.04 33.30
CA SER A 78 -25.35 -26.83 34.13
C SER A 78 -26.46 -25.81 33.80
N PRO A 79 -27.47 -25.60 34.67
CA PRO A 79 -28.49 -24.58 34.44
C PRO A 79 -27.91 -23.19 34.74
N LEU A 80 -27.62 -22.39 33.71
CA LEU A 80 -27.24 -20.99 33.85
C LEU A 80 -28.50 -20.10 33.81
N ASN A 81 -28.83 -19.56 34.99
CA ASN A 81 -29.78 -18.45 35.17
C ASN A 81 -29.23 -17.17 34.51
N TRP A 82 -29.86 -16.73 33.43
CA TRP A 82 -29.66 -15.40 32.85
C TRP A 82 -30.95 -14.60 33.01
N THR A 83 -31.01 -13.73 34.02
CA THR A 83 -32.08 -12.73 34.16
C THR A 83 -31.66 -11.43 33.48
N SER A 84 -32.47 -11.02 32.52
CA SER A 84 -32.49 -9.69 31.91
C SER A 84 -32.98 -8.63 32.91
N GLY A 85 -32.32 -7.47 32.97
CA GLY A 85 -32.79 -6.29 33.72
C GLY A 85 -32.58 -5.00 32.92
N ARG A 86 -33.66 -4.26 32.70
CA ARG A 86 -33.77 -2.98 31.98
C ARG A 86 -34.16 -1.88 32.99
N ASN A 87 -33.89 -0.61 32.62
CA ASN A 87 -34.25 0.68 33.26
C ASN A 87 -33.20 1.18 34.28
N SER A 88 -32.88 2.47 34.42
CA SER A 88 -33.49 3.75 34.01
C SER A 88 -32.41 4.85 34.05
N GLY A 89 -32.59 5.93 33.30
CA GLY A 89 -31.67 7.07 33.30
C GLY A 89 -31.75 7.91 34.58
N GLU A 90 -30.62 8.51 34.96
CA GLU A 90 -30.54 9.66 35.85
C GLU A 90 -29.34 10.54 35.48
N LEU A 91 -29.56 11.85 35.61
CA LEU A 91 -28.75 12.99 35.21
C LEU A 91 -27.46 13.09 36.05
N TYR A 92 -26.32 13.35 35.41
CA TYR A 92 -25.05 13.63 36.09
C TYR A 92 -24.87 15.14 36.33
N THR A 93 -24.78 15.55 37.59
CA THR A 93 -24.30 16.89 38.01
C THR A 93 -22.93 16.77 38.69
N PRO A 94 -21.97 17.67 38.40
CA PRO A 94 -20.62 17.60 38.96
C PRO A 94 -20.56 18.24 40.37
N PRO A 95 -19.69 17.76 41.28
CA PRO A 95 -19.44 18.43 42.56
C PRO A 95 -18.27 19.43 42.47
N GLU A 96 -18.42 20.55 43.16
CA GLU A 96 -17.38 21.52 43.54
C GLU A 96 -17.02 21.34 45.04
N PRO A 97 -15.95 22.01 45.56
CA PRO A 97 -14.97 21.37 46.42
C PRO A 97 -15.19 21.66 47.92
N GLU A 98 -14.74 20.74 48.78
CA GLU A 98 -14.61 21.00 50.22
C GLU A 98 -13.16 20.91 50.71
N THR A 99 -12.92 21.78 51.69
CA THR A 99 -11.70 22.28 52.27
C THR A 99 -11.07 21.40 53.36
N GLU A 100 -9.74 21.52 53.45
CA GLU A 100 -8.86 21.49 54.63
C GLU A 100 -9.17 20.55 55.82
N GLY A 101 -8.25 19.59 56.03
CA GLY A 101 -8.01 18.96 57.32
C GLY A 101 -6.51 18.80 57.57
N LYS A 102 -5.97 19.57 58.52
CA LYS A 102 -4.57 19.50 58.98
C LYS A 102 -4.31 18.23 59.80
N ALA A 103 -3.18 17.57 59.53
CA ALA A 103 -2.44 16.81 60.54
C ALA A 103 -0.94 16.84 60.20
N GLN A 104 -0.14 17.15 61.20
CA GLN A 104 1.31 17.31 61.16
C GLN A 104 1.90 16.28 62.12
N HIS A 105 2.80 15.41 61.66
CA HIS A 105 4.04 15.08 62.38
C HIS A 105 4.97 14.13 61.58
N ASP A 106 6.22 14.59 61.51
CA ASP A 106 7.50 13.88 61.52
C ASP A 106 8.08 13.23 60.25
N THR A 107 9.05 13.98 59.72
CA THR A 107 10.10 13.70 58.72
C THR A 107 10.98 12.50 59.08
N PRO A 108 11.44 11.76 58.05
CA PRO A 108 12.87 11.57 57.88
C PRO A 108 13.36 12.09 56.52
N THR A 109 14.51 12.75 56.56
CA THR A 109 15.30 13.28 55.44
C THR A 109 15.67 12.18 54.43
N VAL A 110 15.32 12.38 53.16
CA VAL A 110 15.91 11.68 52.00
C VAL A 110 16.21 12.72 50.92
N ASP A 111 17.41 12.61 50.38
CA ASP A 111 18.14 13.60 49.60
C ASP A 111 17.43 14.18 48.37
N THR A 112 17.45 15.51 48.29
CA THR A 112 17.07 16.30 47.12
C THR A 112 18.07 16.06 45.98
N PRO A 113 17.64 15.74 44.75
CA PRO A 113 18.52 15.85 43.60
C PRO A 113 18.85 17.33 43.35
N SER A 114 20.13 17.63 43.12
CA SER A 114 20.61 18.95 42.72
C SER A 114 19.84 19.49 41.50
N PRO A 115 19.64 20.83 41.41
CA PRO A 115 18.98 21.43 40.27
C PRO A 115 19.80 21.19 38.99
N VAL A 116 19.13 20.64 37.98
CA VAL A 116 19.66 20.53 36.62
C VAL A 116 19.92 21.94 36.10
N GLU A 117 21.16 22.23 35.71
CA GLU A 117 21.53 23.49 35.07
C GLU A 117 20.61 23.77 33.86
N GLU A 118 19.87 24.88 33.94
CA GLU A 118 19.25 25.53 32.79
C GLU A 118 20.37 25.99 31.84
N GLY A 119 20.66 25.19 30.82
CA GLY A 119 21.75 25.54 29.90
C GLY A 119 21.89 24.71 28.62
N GLN A 120 20.95 23.82 28.31
CA GLN A 120 20.91 23.15 27.01
C GLN A 120 19.52 23.35 26.40
N THR A 121 19.39 24.42 25.62
CA THR A 121 18.31 24.53 24.64
C THR A 121 18.37 23.28 23.77
N ALA A 122 17.33 22.44 23.84
CA ALA A 122 17.12 21.39 22.87
C ALA A 122 17.28 22.00 21.46
N PRO A 123 17.95 21.32 20.51
CA PRO A 123 18.03 21.82 19.15
C PRO A 123 16.61 22.11 18.64
N PRO A 124 16.41 23.18 17.83
CA PRO A 124 15.10 23.49 17.28
C PRO A 124 14.51 22.23 16.67
N LEU A 125 13.25 21.94 16.99
CA LEU A 125 12.47 20.82 16.45
C LEU A 125 12.48 20.78 14.90
N ASP A 126 12.90 21.90 14.28
CA ASP A 126 13.01 22.15 12.84
C ASP A 126 14.28 21.61 12.14
N SER A 127 15.32 21.13 12.84
CA SER A 127 16.52 20.62 12.16
C SER A 127 16.49 19.11 11.90
N LYS A 128 15.33 18.56 11.47
CA LYS A 128 15.25 17.16 11.03
C LYS A 128 15.96 16.99 9.68
N LEU A 129 17.22 16.60 9.73
CA LEU A 129 18.03 16.34 8.54
C LEU A 129 17.54 15.08 7.81
N GLN A 130 17.14 15.24 6.54
CA GLN A 130 16.88 14.12 5.62
C GLN A 130 18.20 13.40 5.31
N LEU A 131 18.22 12.07 5.43
CA LEU A 131 19.40 11.23 5.18
C LEU A 131 19.36 10.55 3.79
N GLY A 132 18.15 10.25 3.29
CA GLY A 132 17.93 9.81 1.92
C GLY A 132 18.26 10.91 0.91
N LYS A 133 18.70 10.53 -0.28
CA LYS A 133 19.28 11.48 -1.25
C LYS A 133 18.28 12.03 -2.25
N GLU A 134 17.16 11.36 -2.45
CA GLU A 134 16.21 11.72 -3.49
C GLU A 134 15.29 12.87 -3.03
N LYS A 135 14.73 13.62 -3.99
CA LYS A 135 13.69 14.60 -3.68
C LYS A 135 12.36 13.87 -3.57
N ALA A 136 12.05 13.34 -2.40
CA ALA A 136 10.88 12.49 -2.19
C ALA A 136 10.15 12.83 -0.89
N SER A 137 8.86 12.50 -0.84
CA SER A 137 8.04 12.61 0.38
C SER A 137 7.06 11.44 0.45
N PHE A 138 6.72 11.01 1.66
CA PHE A 138 5.47 10.30 1.85
C PHE A 138 4.32 11.27 1.64
N VAL A 139 3.22 10.80 1.05
CA VAL A 139 2.01 11.58 0.84
C VAL A 139 0.83 10.84 1.43
N MET A 140 0.09 11.51 2.31
CA MET A 140 -1.09 10.97 2.97
C MET A 140 -2.23 11.98 2.89
N LEU A 141 -3.26 11.66 2.10
CA LEU A 141 -4.54 12.36 2.10
C LEU A 141 -5.38 11.82 3.24
N ILE A 142 -5.73 12.66 4.23
CA ILE A 142 -6.33 12.15 5.47
C ILE A 142 -7.14 13.19 6.22
N ARG A 143 -8.18 12.72 6.91
CA ARG A 143 -9.05 13.57 7.73
C ARG A 143 -8.58 13.59 9.19
N ASN A 144 -8.86 14.68 9.88
CA ASN A 144 -8.47 14.86 11.29
C ASN A 144 -8.91 13.70 12.22
N HIS A 145 -10.10 13.13 12.00
CA HIS A 145 -10.63 12.05 12.84
C HIS A 145 -9.95 10.69 12.62
N GLU A 146 -9.12 10.55 11.59
CA GLU A 146 -8.37 9.32 11.27
C GLU A 146 -6.98 9.31 11.92
N LEU A 147 -6.68 10.27 12.80
CA LEU A 147 -5.37 10.45 13.44
C LEU A 147 -4.81 9.14 14.00
N GLN A 148 -5.60 8.35 14.72
CA GLN A 148 -5.09 7.11 15.34
C GLN A 148 -4.61 6.09 14.29
N ASP A 149 -5.31 5.98 13.17
CA ASP A 149 -4.94 5.05 12.10
C ASP A 149 -3.79 5.60 11.24
N ALA A 150 -3.67 6.94 11.14
CA ALA A 150 -2.48 7.61 10.62
C ALA A 150 -1.25 7.25 11.44
N LEU A 151 -1.32 7.40 12.77
CA LEU A 151 -0.21 7.15 13.68
C LEU A 151 0.26 5.69 13.66
N LYS A 152 -0.67 4.74 13.55
CA LYS A 152 -0.33 3.30 13.40
C LYS A 152 0.39 3.03 12.08
N SER A 153 -0.03 3.67 11.01
CA SER A 153 0.58 3.53 9.68
C SER A 153 1.98 4.14 9.64
N MET A 154 2.10 5.38 10.12
CA MET A 154 3.39 6.06 10.28
C MET A 154 4.34 5.23 11.12
N LYS A 155 3.90 4.70 12.27
CA LYS A 155 4.75 3.89 13.13
C LYS A 155 5.35 2.69 12.39
N GLN A 156 4.55 1.97 11.61
CA GLN A 156 5.05 0.81 10.88
C GLN A 156 6.05 1.21 9.78
N ILE A 157 5.79 2.28 9.03
CA ILE A 157 6.72 2.78 8.02
C ILE A 157 8.02 3.31 8.66
N GLU A 158 7.91 4.05 9.76
CA GLU A 158 9.07 4.55 10.51
C GLU A 158 9.90 3.38 11.05
N ASP A 159 9.29 2.41 11.74
CA ASP A 159 9.98 1.26 12.33
C ASP A 159 10.70 0.40 11.27
N ARG A 160 10.09 0.23 10.08
CA ARG A 160 10.57 -0.70 9.05
C ARG A 160 11.45 -0.06 7.98
N PHE A 161 11.37 1.26 7.80
CA PHE A 161 12.07 1.95 6.72
C PHE A 161 12.56 3.35 7.13
N ASN A 162 11.64 4.26 7.45
CA ASN A 162 11.95 5.70 7.36
C ASN A 162 12.90 6.20 8.45
N HIS A 163 13.02 5.52 9.60
CA HIS A 163 14.02 5.86 10.63
C HIS A 163 15.48 5.83 10.11
N ARG A 164 15.73 5.25 8.93
CA ARG A 164 17.05 5.19 8.29
C ARG A 164 17.31 6.32 7.30
N PHE A 165 16.25 6.87 6.71
CA PHE A 165 16.34 7.79 5.56
C PHE A 165 15.73 9.17 5.84
N HIS A 166 14.84 9.28 6.82
CA HIS A 166 14.24 10.53 7.29
C HIS A 166 13.58 11.34 6.15
N TYR A 167 12.92 10.65 5.21
CA TYR A 167 12.15 11.33 4.18
C TYR A 167 10.98 12.11 4.81
N PRO A 168 10.64 13.30 4.27
CA PRO A 168 9.51 14.09 4.72
C PRO A 168 8.16 13.37 4.62
N TRP A 169 7.21 13.77 5.46
CA TRP A 169 5.81 13.41 5.38
C TRP A 169 4.98 14.63 4.97
N THR A 170 4.25 14.53 3.87
CA THR A 170 3.30 15.54 3.42
C THR A 170 1.87 15.05 3.65
N PHE A 171 1.12 15.76 4.49
CA PHE A 171 -0.28 15.50 4.78
C PHE A 171 -1.17 16.49 4.03
N LEU A 172 -2.23 15.99 3.40
CA LEU A 172 -3.20 16.78 2.66
C LEU A 172 -4.61 16.52 3.20
N ASN A 173 -5.44 17.55 3.28
CA ASN A 173 -6.80 17.46 3.81
C ASN A 173 -7.70 18.52 3.16
N ASP A 174 -8.99 18.23 3.01
CA ASP A 174 -10.00 19.15 2.46
C ASP A 174 -10.48 20.17 3.50
N VAL A 175 -10.09 19.99 4.76
CA VAL A 175 -10.27 20.96 5.84
C VAL A 175 -8.94 21.24 6.56
N PRO A 176 -8.81 22.36 7.30
CA PRO A 176 -7.61 22.63 8.08
C PRO A 176 -7.29 21.50 9.07
N PHE A 177 -6.01 21.15 9.20
CA PHE A 177 -5.56 20.21 10.22
C PHE A 177 -5.68 20.80 11.61
N THR A 178 -6.06 19.99 12.60
CA THR A 178 -6.06 20.41 14.00
C THR A 178 -4.63 20.48 14.55
N GLU A 179 -4.42 21.31 15.57
CA GLU A 179 -3.14 21.37 16.27
C GLU A 179 -2.73 20.02 16.87
N GLU A 180 -3.71 19.24 17.34
CA GLU A 180 -3.47 17.86 17.80
C GLU A 180 -2.92 16.99 16.68
N PHE A 181 -3.54 17.01 15.50
CA PHE A 181 -3.09 16.21 14.37
C PHE A 181 -1.64 16.55 14.00
N MET A 182 -1.35 17.85 13.86
CA MET A 182 -0.01 18.33 13.50
C MET A 182 1.03 17.96 14.58
N ARG A 183 0.72 18.19 15.85
CA ARG A 183 1.62 17.89 16.97
C ARG A 183 1.92 16.39 17.07
N GLU A 184 0.89 15.54 17.03
CA GLU A 184 1.08 14.11 17.23
C GLU A 184 1.82 13.46 16.06
N THR A 185 1.51 13.82 14.82
CA THR A 185 2.23 13.32 13.63
C THR A 185 3.68 13.82 13.58
N THR A 186 3.92 15.10 13.86
CA THR A 186 5.29 15.67 13.95
C THR A 186 6.16 14.96 14.98
N LYS A 187 5.57 14.56 16.12
CA LYS A 187 6.25 13.82 17.18
C LYS A 187 6.67 12.40 16.76
N ARG A 188 5.97 11.75 15.82
CA ARG A 188 6.30 10.38 15.36
C ARG A 188 7.24 10.35 14.16
N ALA A 189 7.17 11.34 13.27
CA ALA A 189 7.98 11.35 12.06
C ALA A 189 9.47 11.48 12.37
N SER A 190 10.33 10.72 11.72
CA SER A 190 11.79 10.96 11.75
C SER A 190 12.20 12.10 10.81
N GLY A 191 11.48 12.26 9.68
CA GLY A 191 11.62 13.38 8.75
C GLY A 191 10.74 14.60 9.10
N LYS A 192 10.90 15.67 8.31
CA LYS A 192 10.07 16.88 8.38
C LYS A 192 8.61 16.53 8.06
N THR A 193 7.66 17.17 8.75
CA THR A 193 6.23 17.09 8.44
C THR A 193 5.76 18.36 7.75
N GLU A 194 4.87 18.22 6.77
CA GLU A 194 4.29 19.31 5.98
C GLU A 194 2.77 19.10 5.89
N TYR A 195 1.99 20.17 6.00
CA TYR A 195 0.52 20.11 6.10
C TYR A 195 -0.11 21.07 5.08
N GLY A 196 -0.91 20.53 4.17
CA GLY A 196 -1.57 21.29 3.11
C GLY A 196 -3.08 21.23 3.19
N LEU A 197 -3.72 22.41 3.12
CA LEU A 197 -5.15 22.53 2.87
C LEU A 197 -5.38 22.46 1.35
N ILE A 198 -6.27 21.56 0.93
CA ILE A 198 -6.59 21.39 -0.48
C ILE A 198 -7.41 22.60 -0.96
N PRO A 199 -7.01 23.26 -2.08
CA PRO A 199 -7.80 24.31 -2.68
C PRO A 199 -9.20 23.81 -3.08
N LYS A 200 -10.22 24.65 -2.90
CA LYS A 200 -11.63 24.26 -3.12
C LYS A 200 -11.89 23.79 -4.55
N GLU A 201 -11.22 24.37 -5.53
CA GLU A 201 -11.26 24.01 -6.95
C GLU A 201 -10.75 22.57 -7.22
N HIS A 202 -9.86 22.06 -6.36
CA HIS A 202 -9.34 20.70 -6.45
C HIS A 202 -10.22 19.69 -5.69
N TRP A 203 -11.13 20.18 -4.83
CA TRP A 203 -12.05 19.38 -4.01
C TRP A 203 -13.51 19.89 -4.08
N SER A 204 -14.02 20.10 -5.30
CA SER A 204 -15.41 20.47 -5.55
C SER A 204 -15.94 19.76 -6.80
N VAL A 205 -17.27 19.81 -6.97
CA VAL A 205 -17.93 19.33 -8.19
C VAL A 205 -17.78 20.43 -9.24
N PRO A 206 -17.16 20.17 -10.41
CA PRO A 206 -17.05 21.15 -11.48
C PRO A 206 -18.42 21.66 -11.94
N GLU A 207 -18.48 22.92 -12.39
CA GLU A 207 -19.72 23.54 -12.88
C GLU A 207 -20.31 22.84 -14.13
N SER A 208 -19.46 22.16 -14.91
CA SER A 208 -19.87 21.36 -16.07
C SER A 208 -20.64 20.08 -15.72
N ILE A 209 -20.67 19.69 -14.45
CA ILE A 209 -21.38 18.49 -14.00
C ILE A 209 -22.85 18.81 -13.73
N ASP A 210 -23.74 18.10 -14.43
CA ASP A 210 -25.16 18.07 -14.14
C ASP A 210 -25.41 17.43 -12.77
N GLN A 211 -25.75 18.28 -11.81
CA GLN A 211 -25.97 17.92 -10.40
C GLN A 211 -27.16 16.97 -10.22
N ASP A 212 -28.21 17.07 -11.04
CA ASP A 212 -29.38 16.20 -10.94
C ASP A 212 -29.06 14.80 -11.47
N LYS A 213 -28.35 14.73 -12.60
CA LYS A 213 -27.84 13.46 -13.16
C LYS A 213 -26.87 12.78 -12.20
N MET A 214 -25.94 13.53 -11.61
CA MET A 214 -25.01 13.02 -10.59
C MET A 214 -25.77 12.43 -9.40
N ARG A 215 -26.69 13.20 -8.80
CA ARG A 215 -27.49 12.76 -7.64
C ARG A 215 -28.32 11.51 -7.95
N ALA A 216 -28.93 11.44 -9.13
CA ALA A 216 -29.69 10.26 -9.57
C ALA A 216 -28.80 9.02 -9.70
N SER A 217 -27.61 9.15 -10.31
CA SER A 217 -26.66 8.04 -10.46
C SER A 217 -26.14 7.55 -9.11
N MET A 218 -25.76 8.47 -8.22
CA MET A 218 -25.32 8.13 -6.86
C MET A 218 -26.38 7.37 -6.07
N LYS A 219 -27.63 7.84 -6.11
CA LYS A 219 -28.76 7.17 -5.47
C LYS A 219 -28.95 5.76 -6.02
N LYS A 220 -28.89 5.59 -7.34
CA LYS A 220 -28.98 4.26 -7.97
C LYS A 220 -27.83 3.35 -7.51
N MET A 221 -26.59 3.82 -7.47
CA MET A 221 -25.45 3.02 -7.01
C MET A 221 -25.56 2.64 -5.53
N GLU A 222 -26.15 3.50 -4.71
CA GLU A 222 -26.47 3.20 -3.30
C GLU A 222 -27.54 2.09 -3.19
N GLU A 223 -28.63 2.19 -3.97
CA GLU A 223 -29.68 1.17 -4.05
C GLU A 223 -29.13 -0.18 -4.55
N ASP A 224 -28.22 -0.16 -5.52
CA ASP A 224 -27.51 -1.32 -6.07
C ASP A 224 -26.40 -1.86 -5.12
N ARG A 225 -26.21 -1.24 -3.94
CA ARG A 225 -25.22 -1.61 -2.92
C ARG A 225 -23.78 -1.59 -3.42
N VAL A 226 -23.46 -0.71 -4.37
CA VAL A 226 -22.09 -0.45 -4.78
C VAL A 226 -21.35 0.22 -3.63
N ILE A 227 -20.20 -0.32 -3.21
CA ILE A 227 -19.40 0.28 -2.13
C ILE A 227 -19.10 1.75 -2.45
N TYR A 228 -19.36 2.65 -1.50
CA TYR A 228 -19.27 4.11 -1.69
C TYR A 228 -20.15 4.69 -2.82
N GLY A 229 -21.13 3.95 -3.32
CA GLY A 229 -22.04 4.35 -4.40
C GLY A 229 -22.74 5.68 -4.14
N GLY A 230 -23.21 5.93 -2.93
CA GLY A 230 -23.83 7.20 -2.52
C GLY A 230 -22.86 8.27 -1.98
N SER A 231 -21.54 8.02 -1.96
CA SER A 231 -20.58 8.93 -1.30
C SER A 231 -20.02 10.00 -2.25
N LEU A 232 -20.39 11.26 -2.03
CA LEU A 232 -19.79 12.40 -2.73
C LEU A 232 -18.33 12.65 -2.29
N PRO A 233 -17.98 12.63 -0.99
CA PRO A 233 -16.58 12.80 -0.55
C PRO A 233 -15.64 11.76 -1.17
N TYR A 234 -16.10 10.52 -1.36
CA TYR A 234 -15.30 9.48 -2.00
C TYR A 234 -15.02 9.80 -3.48
N ARG A 235 -15.96 10.40 -4.20
CA ARG A 235 -15.76 10.85 -5.59
C ARG A 235 -14.79 12.02 -5.68
N HIS A 236 -14.88 12.97 -4.74
CA HIS A 236 -13.87 14.02 -4.62
C HIS A 236 -12.49 13.44 -4.37
N MET A 237 -12.36 12.47 -3.46
CA MET A 237 -11.10 11.78 -3.19
C MET A 237 -10.54 11.09 -4.45
N CYS A 238 -11.36 10.32 -5.17
CA CYS A 238 -10.89 9.65 -6.39
C CYS A 238 -10.46 10.64 -7.47
N ARG A 239 -11.22 11.72 -7.70
CA ARG A 239 -10.84 12.79 -8.63
C ARG A 239 -9.56 13.50 -8.18
N PHE A 240 -9.43 13.80 -6.89
CA PHE A 240 -8.28 14.47 -6.30
C PHE A 240 -7.00 13.66 -6.47
N ASN A 241 -7.05 12.37 -6.13
CA ASN A 241 -5.91 11.47 -6.32
C ASN A 241 -5.60 11.25 -7.80
N SER A 242 -6.60 11.27 -8.69
CA SER A 242 -6.33 11.20 -10.13
C SER A 242 -5.65 12.47 -10.67
N GLY A 243 -6.13 13.65 -10.29
CA GLY A 243 -5.84 14.89 -11.02
C GLY A 243 -5.01 15.94 -10.29
N PHE A 244 -4.98 15.93 -8.96
CA PHE A 244 -4.66 17.15 -8.20
C PHE A 244 -3.66 16.99 -7.06
N PHE A 245 -3.48 15.81 -6.47
CA PHE A 245 -2.50 15.67 -5.37
C PHE A 245 -1.09 16.06 -5.84
N TRP A 246 -0.69 15.62 -7.04
CA TRP A 246 0.60 15.90 -7.67
C TRP A 246 0.75 17.34 -8.19
N ARG A 247 -0.33 18.14 -8.11
CA ARG A 247 -0.38 19.59 -8.43
C ARG A 247 -0.35 20.47 -7.18
N GLN A 248 -0.30 19.90 -5.97
CA GLN A 248 -0.23 20.71 -4.75
C GLN A 248 1.16 21.35 -4.63
N GLU A 249 1.20 22.64 -4.27
CA GLU A 249 2.44 23.44 -4.14
C GLU A 249 3.48 22.75 -3.24
N LEU A 250 3.03 22.10 -2.16
CA LEU A 250 3.93 21.36 -1.25
C LEU A 250 4.75 20.28 -1.97
N LEU A 251 4.23 19.72 -3.07
CA LEU A 251 4.88 18.67 -3.84
C LEU A 251 5.74 19.18 -5.00
N ASP A 252 5.74 20.47 -5.34
CA ASP A 252 6.49 21.01 -6.48
C ASP A 252 8.01 20.83 -6.35
N LYS A 253 8.50 20.75 -5.12
CA LYS A 253 9.92 20.50 -4.80
C LYS A 253 10.33 19.01 -4.84
N TYR A 254 9.38 18.09 -4.95
CA TYR A 254 9.65 16.65 -4.99
C TYR A 254 9.58 16.09 -6.41
N GLU A 255 10.39 15.07 -6.66
CA GLU A 255 10.43 14.26 -7.88
C GLU A 255 9.70 12.92 -7.70
N TRP A 256 9.63 12.43 -6.45
CA TRP A 256 9.00 11.15 -6.10
C TRP A 256 8.01 11.30 -4.96
N TYR A 257 7.04 10.41 -4.90
CA TYR A 257 6.18 10.25 -3.73
C TYR A 257 6.03 8.78 -3.36
N TRP A 258 5.79 8.52 -2.08
CA TRP A 258 5.25 7.26 -1.59
C TRP A 258 3.89 7.52 -0.95
N ARG A 259 2.80 7.07 -1.59
CA ARG A 259 1.45 7.16 -1.02
C ARG A 259 1.29 6.18 0.13
N VAL A 260 0.82 6.69 1.26
CA VAL A 260 0.51 5.93 2.47
C VAL A 260 -0.89 6.31 2.95
N GLU A 261 -1.78 5.33 3.08
CA GLU A 261 -3.12 5.51 3.65
C GLU A 261 -3.11 5.24 5.17
N PRO A 262 -4.10 5.75 5.94
CA PRO A 262 -4.33 5.30 7.31
C PRO A 262 -4.75 3.82 7.37
N GLY A 263 -4.45 3.16 8.48
CA GLY A 263 -4.90 1.78 8.73
C GLY A 263 -4.18 0.69 7.95
N ILE A 264 -3.00 0.98 7.37
CA ILE A 264 -2.22 -0.03 6.65
C ILE A 264 -1.52 -1.02 7.59
N GLY A 265 -1.14 -2.18 7.04
CA GLY A 265 -0.12 -3.06 7.61
C GLY A 265 1.14 -3.01 6.76
N PHE A 266 2.32 -2.92 7.40
CA PHE A 266 3.61 -2.98 6.73
C PHE A 266 4.52 -3.98 7.44
N TYR A 267 4.76 -5.11 6.81
CA TYR A 267 5.18 -6.34 7.49
C TYR A 267 6.66 -6.64 7.39
N CYS A 268 7.39 -6.00 6.48
CA CYS A 268 8.79 -6.29 6.21
C CYS A 268 9.64 -5.02 6.35
N ASP A 269 10.88 -5.19 6.80
CA ASP A 269 11.92 -4.17 6.78
C ASP A 269 12.30 -3.83 5.34
N VAL A 270 12.58 -2.55 5.08
CA VAL A 270 13.14 -2.08 3.82
C VAL A 270 14.51 -1.46 4.12
N ASP A 271 15.57 -2.24 3.91
CA ASP A 271 16.95 -1.89 4.27
C ASP A 271 17.70 -1.14 3.14
N TYR A 272 17.00 -0.72 2.07
CA TYR A 272 17.52 0.07 0.96
C TYR A 272 16.63 1.30 0.71
N ASP A 273 17.13 2.27 -0.05
CA ASP A 273 16.33 3.44 -0.44
C ASP A 273 15.49 3.11 -1.69
N PRO A 274 14.16 2.97 -1.59
CA PRO A 274 13.31 2.64 -2.73
C PRO A 274 13.26 3.77 -3.75
N PHE A 275 13.39 5.04 -3.34
CA PHE A 275 13.41 6.15 -4.28
C PHE A 275 14.70 6.14 -5.10
N GLU A 276 15.86 5.92 -4.44
CA GLU A 276 17.14 5.78 -5.14
C GLU A 276 17.12 4.58 -6.09
N PHE A 277 16.55 3.45 -5.64
CA PHE A 277 16.36 2.27 -6.48
C PHE A 277 15.51 2.58 -7.72
N MET A 278 14.40 3.29 -7.57
CA MET A 278 13.51 3.65 -8.67
C MET A 278 14.25 4.52 -9.69
N ARG A 279 14.97 5.56 -9.25
CA ARG A 279 15.78 6.41 -10.14
C ARG A 279 16.89 5.63 -10.85
N LEU A 280 17.71 4.88 -10.10
CA LEU A 280 18.85 4.13 -10.66
C LEU A 280 18.44 3.01 -11.61
N SER A 281 17.24 2.45 -11.43
CA SER A 281 16.72 1.35 -12.25
C SER A 281 15.78 1.81 -13.36
N GLY A 282 15.64 3.12 -13.57
CA GLY A 282 14.75 3.70 -14.59
C GLY A 282 13.28 3.34 -14.39
N LYS A 283 12.84 3.11 -13.15
CA LYS A 283 11.45 2.82 -12.80
C LYS A 283 10.71 4.13 -12.52
N LYS A 284 9.43 4.20 -12.88
CA LYS A 284 8.59 5.39 -12.71
C LYS A 284 7.33 5.13 -11.91
N TYR A 285 6.84 3.90 -11.86
CA TYR A 285 5.65 3.54 -11.09
C TYR A 285 5.87 2.20 -10.38
N GLY A 286 5.61 2.17 -9.08
CA GLY A 286 5.86 1.03 -8.22
C GLY A 286 4.63 0.67 -7.38
N PHE A 287 4.29 -0.62 -7.34
CA PHE A 287 3.11 -1.11 -6.62
C PHE A 287 3.40 -2.38 -5.82
N THR A 288 2.48 -2.73 -4.92
CA THR A 288 2.51 -3.97 -4.13
C THR A 288 1.35 -4.91 -4.46
N ILE A 289 0.11 -4.43 -4.54
CA ILE A 289 -1.09 -5.23 -4.80
C ILE A 289 -1.72 -4.84 -6.15
N THR A 290 -2.31 -5.81 -6.85
CA THR A 290 -3.08 -5.60 -8.09
C THR A 290 -4.32 -6.51 -8.13
N LEU A 291 -5.45 -5.95 -8.57
CA LEU A 291 -6.76 -6.61 -8.57
C LEU A 291 -7.66 -6.07 -9.69
N PRO A 292 -8.74 -6.77 -10.06
CA PRO A 292 -9.74 -6.22 -10.97
C PRO A 292 -10.67 -5.27 -10.21
N GLU A 293 -11.06 -4.18 -10.89
CA GLU A 293 -12.11 -3.27 -10.45
C GLU A 293 -13.50 -3.88 -10.71
N TYR A 294 -14.48 -3.46 -9.92
CA TYR A 294 -15.88 -3.78 -10.18
C TYR A 294 -16.34 -3.03 -11.43
N LYS A 295 -16.61 -3.74 -12.54
CA LYS A 295 -17.03 -3.12 -13.82
C LYS A 295 -18.23 -2.16 -13.70
N SER A 296 -19.09 -2.32 -12.69
CA SER A 296 -20.21 -1.42 -12.40
C SER A 296 -19.81 0.01 -11.98
N THR A 297 -18.56 0.21 -11.57
CA THR A 297 -18.05 1.50 -11.07
C THR A 297 -17.37 2.31 -12.17
N ILE A 298 -17.02 1.63 -13.27
CA ILE A 298 -16.27 2.15 -14.42
C ILE A 298 -16.89 1.76 -15.79
N PRO A 299 -18.22 1.71 -15.98
CA PRO A 299 -18.82 1.22 -17.22
C PRO A 299 -18.37 1.97 -18.48
N THR A 300 -18.00 3.25 -18.40
CA THR A 300 -17.51 4.02 -19.56
C THR A 300 -16.04 4.44 -19.49
N LEU A 301 -15.31 4.11 -18.43
CA LEU A 301 -13.89 4.51 -18.30
C LEU A 301 -13.05 4.02 -19.48
N TRP A 302 -13.22 2.75 -19.86
CA TRP A 302 -12.43 2.17 -20.96
C TRP A 302 -12.82 2.75 -22.32
N SER A 303 -14.11 3.00 -22.59
CA SER A 303 -14.51 3.61 -23.87
C SER A 303 -13.99 5.05 -24.00
N GLN A 304 -13.99 5.83 -22.91
CA GLN A 304 -13.36 7.15 -22.87
C GLN A 304 -11.83 7.05 -23.06
N THR A 305 -11.19 6.05 -22.45
CA THR A 305 -9.76 5.78 -22.70
C THR A 305 -9.49 5.49 -24.18
N LEU A 306 -10.28 4.62 -24.82
CA LEU A 306 -10.14 4.30 -26.24
C LEU A 306 -10.38 5.54 -27.13
N GLU A 307 -11.34 6.38 -26.79
CA GLU A 307 -11.59 7.64 -27.49
C GLU A 307 -10.38 8.58 -27.40
N PHE A 308 -9.82 8.73 -26.20
CA PHE A 308 -8.60 9.51 -25.97
C PHE A 308 -7.42 8.97 -26.80
N MET A 309 -7.19 7.66 -26.77
CA MET A 309 -6.07 7.03 -27.47
C MET A 309 -6.23 7.09 -28.99
N LYS A 310 -7.46 7.06 -29.51
CA LYS A 310 -7.72 7.25 -30.94
C LYS A 310 -7.30 8.64 -31.41
N LYS A 311 -7.49 9.68 -30.57
CA LYS A 311 -7.09 11.06 -30.87
C LYS A 311 -5.62 11.33 -30.59
N ASN A 312 -5.02 10.55 -29.69
CA ASN A 312 -3.65 10.74 -29.21
C ASN A 312 -2.79 9.47 -29.30
N PRO A 313 -2.66 8.83 -30.49
CA PRO A 313 -1.93 7.57 -30.62
C PRO A 313 -0.43 7.71 -30.26
N GLN A 314 0.13 8.92 -30.34
CA GLN A 314 1.53 9.22 -30.00
C GLN A 314 1.87 8.99 -28.52
N TYR A 315 0.88 8.97 -27.62
CA TYR A 315 1.12 8.72 -26.20
C TYR A 315 1.21 7.23 -25.86
N LEU A 316 0.83 6.33 -26.77
CA LEU A 316 1.00 4.90 -26.53
C LEU A 316 2.47 4.52 -26.60
N ASN A 317 3.01 4.04 -25.48
CA ASN A 317 4.36 3.50 -25.46
C ASN A 317 4.43 2.20 -26.29
N SER A 318 5.43 2.08 -27.16
CA SER A 318 5.60 0.90 -28.01
C SER A 318 5.91 -0.38 -27.22
N ASN A 319 6.46 -0.24 -26.01
CA ASN A 319 6.73 -1.33 -25.07
C ASN A 319 5.77 -1.29 -23.86
N SER A 320 4.60 -0.69 -24.04
CA SER A 320 3.55 -0.57 -23.01
C SER A 320 3.14 -1.92 -22.42
N SER A 321 2.63 -1.89 -21.19
CA SER A 321 1.99 -3.04 -20.57
C SER A 321 0.50 -3.13 -20.91
N LEU A 322 0.09 -2.66 -22.10
CA LEU A 322 -1.29 -2.72 -22.58
C LEU A 322 -1.94 -4.10 -22.39
N GLN A 323 -1.19 -5.17 -22.66
CA GLN A 323 -1.68 -6.55 -22.55
C GLN A 323 -2.13 -6.92 -21.12
N TYR A 324 -1.60 -6.26 -20.10
CA TYR A 324 -2.05 -6.45 -18.72
C TYR A 324 -3.50 -5.98 -18.51
N LEU A 325 -3.93 -4.92 -19.22
CA LEU A 325 -5.28 -4.37 -19.15
C LEU A 325 -6.32 -5.18 -19.96
N LEU A 326 -5.90 -5.86 -21.03
CA LEU A 326 -6.85 -6.47 -21.98
C LEU A 326 -7.29 -7.86 -21.55
N GLU A 327 -8.46 -8.33 -21.98
CA GLU A 327 -8.84 -9.74 -21.88
C GLU A 327 -7.88 -10.64 -22.70
N ASP A 328 -7.66 -11.89 -22.28
CA ASP A 328 -6.69 -12.82 -22.92
C ASP A 328 -6.98 -13.03 -24.42
N LYS A 329 -8.27 -13.06 -24.80
CA LYS A 329 -8.75 -13.20 -26.18
C LYS A 329 -8.40 -12.01 -27.07
N ASP A 330 -8.12 -10.86 -26.48
CA ASP A 330 -7.85 -9.59 -27.16
C ASP A 330 -6.35 -9.26 -27.19
N HIS A 331 -5.50 -10.17 -26.71
CA HIS A 331 -4.07 -9.96 -26.75
C HIS A 331 -3.57 -9.80 -28.20
N GLY A 332 -2.72 -8.79 -28.42
CA GLY A 332 -2.23 -8.42 -29.75
C GLY A 332 -3.20 -7.58 -30.60
N LYS A 333 -4.43 -7.31 -30.14
CA LYS A 333 -5.32 -6.35 -30.81
C LYS A 333 -4.81 -4.92 -30.62
N ALA A 334 -4.87 -4.13 -31.68
CA ALA A 334 -4.70 -2.69 -31.59
C ALA A 334 -5.90 -2.06 -30.84
N LEU A 335 -5.69 -0.95 -30.13
CA LEU A 335 -6.76 -0.18 -29.49
C LEU A 335 -7.82 0.33 -30.48
N SER A 336 -7.44 0.46 -31.76
CA SER A 336 -8.33 0.87 -32.86
C SER A 336 -9.03 -0.29 -33.59
N SER A 337 -8.91 -1.53 -33.09
CA SER A 337 -9.58 -2.70 -33.68
C SER A 337 -11.11 -2.56 -33.66
N ASP A 338 -11.79 -3.28 -34.56
CA ASP A 338 -13.26 -3.39 -34.58
C ASP A 338 -13.68 -4.88 -34.53
N PRO A 339 -14.33 -5.36 -33.44
CA PRO A 339 -14.63 -4.62 -32.21
C PRO A 339 -13.36 -4.25 -31.42
N PRO A 340 -13.40 -3.18 -30.61
CA PRO A 340 -12.27 -2.76 -29.78
C PRO A 340 -11.94 -3.83 -28.73
N PRO A 341 -10.68 -3.88 -28.25
CA PRO A 341 -10.30 -4.81 -27.20
C PRO A 341 -11.00 -4.47 -25.88
N GLU A 342 -11.33 -5.48 -25.08
CA GLU A 342 -12.05 -5.31 -23.82
C GLU A 342 -11.09 -5.11 -22.64
N TYR A 343 -11.46 -4.20 -21.72
CA TYR A 343 -10.77 -4.03 -20.45
C TYR A 343 -11.19 -5.13 -19.46
N ASN A 344 -10.22 -5.84 -18.92
CA ASN A 344 -10.44 -6.90 -17.93
C ASN A 344 -10.70 -6.36 -16.51
N GLY A 345 -10.44 -5.07 -16.27
CA GLY A 345 -10.62 -4.41 -14.96
C GLY A 345 -9.36 -4.36 -14.08
N CYS A 346 -8.30 -5.07 -14.43
CA CYS A 346 -7.05 -5.16 -13.66
C CYS A 346 -6.38 -3.80 -13.51
N HIS A 347 -6.08 -3.44 -12.26
CA HIS A 347 -5.39 -2.21 -11.90
C HIS A 347 -4.44 -2.45 -10.72
N PHE A 348 -3.39 -1.65 -10.64
CA PHE A 348 -2.51 -1.54 -9.48
C PHE A 348 -3.24 -0.79 -8.37
N TRP A 349 -3.18 -1.30 -7.13
CA TRP A 349 -3.97 -0.78 -6.04
C TRP A 349 -3.32 0.46 -5.42
N SER A 350 -3.86 1.64 -5.74
CA SER A 350 -3.20 2.93 -5.54
C SER A 350 -3.00 3.39 -4.08
N ASN A 351 -3.59 2.71 -3.09
CA ASN A 351 -3.29 3.03 -1.68
C ASN A 351 -1.81 2.78 -1.32
N PHE A 352 -1.12 1.94 -2.09
CA PHE A 352 0.34 1.86 -2.11
C PHE A 352 0.84 2.26 -3.50
N GLU A 353 1.60 3.35 -3.57
CA GLU A 353 2.30 3.77 -4.78
C GLU A 353 3.64 4.37 -4.39
N ILE A 354 4.72 3.91 -5.02
CA ILE A 354 5.99 4.64 -5.06
C ILE A 354 6.21 5.03 -6.51
N ALA A 355 6.07 6.31 -6.83
CA ALA A 355 6.08 6.74 -8.22
C ALA A 355 6.74 8.10 -8.42
N SER A 356 7.21 8.31 -9.64
CA SER A 356 7.72 9.60 -10.10
C SER A 356 6.54 10.53 -10.34
N LEU A 357 6.61 11.75 -9.80
CA LEU A 357 5.62 12.80 -10.06
C LEU A 357 5.64 13.25 -11.53
N ASP A 358 6.74 13.01 -12.25
CA ASP A 358 6.86 13.34 -13.69
C ASP A 358 5.90 12.53 -14.56
N LEU A 359 5.53 11.32 -14.14
CA LEU A 359 4.49 10.55 -14.82
C LEU A 359 3.19 11.36 -14.87
N TRP A 360 2.76 11.88 -13.73
CA TRP A 360 1.51 12.64 -13.60
C TRP A 360 1.62 14.05 -14.18
N ARG A 361 2.81 14.66 -14.08
CA ARG A 361 3.08 15.99 -14.64
C ARG A 361 3.32 15.97 -16.15
N SER A 362 3.46 14.80 -16.77
CA SER A 362 3.64 14.66 -18.21
C SER A 362 2.44 15.21 -19.00
N GLU A 363 2.70 15.67 -20.23
CA GLU A 363 1.66 16.13 -21.14
C GLU A 363 0.61 15.04 -21.42
N ALA A 364 1.06 13.79 -21.61
CA ALA A 364 0.18 12.65 -21.84
C ALA A 364 -0.82 12.45 -20.70
N TYR A 365 -0.36 12.44 -19.45
CA TYR A 365 -1.24 12.25 -18.30
C TYR A 365 -2.14 13.45 -18.02
N ARG A 366 -1.62 14.68 -18.15
CA ARG A 366 -2.43 15.91 -18.03
C ARG A 366 -3.61 15.88 -19.00
N ASN A 367 -3.33 15.64 -20.29
CA ASN A 367 -4.35 15.59 -21.33
C ASN A 367 -5.33 14.42 -21.13
N TYR A 368 -4.84 13.28 -20.64
CA TYR A 368 -5.68 12.12 -20.32
C TYR A 368 -6.62 12.42 -19.14
N PHE A 369 -6.10 12.95 -18.04
CA PHE A 369 -6.91 13.34 -16.89
C PHE A 369 -7.95 14.40 -17.29
N ASP A 370 -7.55 15.45 -18.02
CA ASP A 370 -8.46 16.51 -18.45
C ASP A 370 -9.57 15.94 -19.37
N HIS A 371 -9.26 14.96 -20.23
CA HIS A 371 -10.28 14.25 -21.02
C HIS A 371 -11.28 13.50 -20.14
N LEU A 372 -10.79 12.75 -19.15
CA LEU A 372 -11.64 12.01 -18.21
C LEU A 372 -12.47 12.93 -17.31
N ASP A 373 -11.89 14.03 -16.83
CA ASP A 373 -12.57 15.00 -15.97
C ASP A 373 -13.72 15.67 -16.73
N ASN A 374 -13.50 16.01 -18.01
CA ASN A 374 -14.55 16.54 -18.90
C ASN A 374 -15.65 15.52 -19.22
N ALA A 375 -15.32 14.22 -19.28
CA ALA A 375 -16.32 13.16 -19.44
C ALA A 375 -17.23 13.01 -18.21
N GLY A 376 -16.77 13.48 -17.03
CA GLY A 376 -17.54 13.55 -15.80
C GLY A 376 -17.75 12.21 -15.09
N GLY A 377 -17.06 11.14 -15.51
CA GLY A 377 -17.24 9.79 -14.96
C GLY A 377 -16.86 9.65 -13.48
N PHE A 378 -16.02 10.55 -12.94
CA PHE A 378 -15.79 10.64 -11.49
C PHE A 378 -17.07 10.93 -10.69
N PHE A 379 -18.03 11.65 -11.29
CA PHE A 379 -19.27 12.08 -10.64
C PHE A 379 -20.51 11.33 -11.15
N TYR A 380 -20.63 11.12 -12.46
CA TYR A 380 -21.72 10.35 -13.05
C TYR A 380 -21.59 8.85 -12.82
N GLU A 381 -20.38 8.34 -12.58
CA GLU A 381 -20.11 6.95 -12.20
C GLU A 381 -19.40 6.94 -10.83
N ARG A 382 -18.35 6.12 -10.68
CA ARG A 382 -17.52 6.08 -9.47
C ARG A 382 -16.08 5.68 -9.82
N TRP A 383 -15.51 6.34 -10.84
CA TRP A 383 -14.15 6.09 -11.30
C TRP A 383 -13.15 6.29 -10.17
N GLY A 384 -12.46 5.22 -9.78
CA GLY A 384 -11.37 5.27 -8.82
C GLY A 384 -10.09 5.81 -9.44
N ASP A 385 -9.24 6.43 -8.63
CA ASP A 385 -7.88 6.81 -9.03
C ASP A 385 -7.03 5.58 -9.39
N ALA A 386 -7.24 4.44 -8.71
CA ALA A 386 -6.49 3.21 -8.96
C ALA A 386 -6.58 2.72 -10.43
N PRO A 387 -7.78 2.50 -11.02
CA PRO A 387 -7.87 2.16 -12.45
C PRO A 387 -7.41 3.30 -13.37
N VAL A 388 -7.61 4.58 -13.00
CA VAL A 388 -7.13 5.72 -13.83
C VAL A 388 -5.61 5.76 -13.91
N HIS A 389 -4.91 5.69 -12.77
CA HIS A 389 -3.45 5.62 -12.68
C HIS A 389 -2.91 4.39 -13.40
N SER A 390 -3.57 3.24 -13.24
CA SER A 390 -3.11 1.99 -13.82
C SER A 390 -3.22 1.95 -15.33
N ILE A 391 -4.32 2.47 -15.88
CA ILE A 391 -4.49 2.61 -17.32
C ILE A 391 -3.42 3.55 -17.87
N ALA A 392 -3.21 4.71 -17.26
CA ALA A 392 -2.18 5.65 -17.69
C ALA A 392 -0.76 5.04 -17.62
N ALA A 393 -0.39 4.45 -16.49
CA ALA A 393 0.91 3.80 -16.33
C ALA A 393 1.10 2.66 -17.35
N ALA A 394 0.07 1.86 -17.60
CA ALA A 394 0.17 0.74 -18.52
C ALA A 394 0.19 1.15 -19.99
N LEU A 395 -0.36 2.31 -20.36
CA LEU A 395 -0.35 2.83 -21.73
C LEU A 395 0.86 3.73 -22.02
N PHE A 396 1.21 4.64 -21.12
CA PHE A 396 2.17 5.72 -21.37
C PHE A 396 3.61 5.35 -20.99
N LEU A 397 3.80 4.39 -20.09
CA LEU A 397 5.12 3.88 -19.73
C LEU A 397 5.44 2.58 -20.47
N GLY A 398 6.73 2.31 -20.62
CA GLY A 398 7.19 0.98 -20.97
C GLY A 398 6.98 0.01 -19.80
N THR A 399 6.70 -1.25 -20.10
CA THR A 399 6.50 -2.32 -19.10
C THR A 399 7.66 -2.39 -18.10
N GLN A 400 8.89 -2.14 -18.55
CA GLN A 400 10.09 -2.14 -17.70
C GLN A 400 10.21 -0.89 -16.81
N GLU A 401 9.44 0.17 -17.01
CA GLU A 401 9.40 1.33 -16.11
C GLU A 401 8.42 1.11 -14.94
N VAL A 402 7.60 0.06 -14.99
CA VAL A 402 6.68 -0.33 -13.90
C VAL A 402 7.32 -1.42 -13.05
N HIS A 403 7.23 -1.28 -11.73
CA HIS A 403 7.87 -2.16 -10.76
C HIS A 403 6.87 -2.77 -9.78
N HIS A 404 6.97 -4.07 -9.57
CA HIS A 404 6.30 -4.75 -8.46
C HIS A 404 7.29 -4.95 -7.32
N PHE A 405 7.04 -4.31 -6.18
CA PHE A 405 7.83 -4.45 -4.95
C PHE A 405 7.52 -5.79 -4.28
N ALA A 406 8.04 -6.88 -4.84
CA ALA A 406 7.75 -8.24 -4.39
C ALA A 406 8.21 -8.52 -2.94
N ASP A 407 9.17 -7.75 -2.46
CA ASP A 407 9.81 -7.79 -1.14
C ASP A 407 9.04 -7.05 -0.03
N MET A 408 8.09 -6.17 -0.38
CA MET A 408 7.33 -5.40 0.59
C MET A 408 6.03 -6.10 0.98
N GLY A 409 5.97 -6.63 2.21
CA GLY A 409 4.75 -7.14 2.81
C GLY A 409 3.82 -5.98 3.21
N TYR A 410 2.59 -6.00 2.71
CA TYR A 410 1.69 -4.86 2.80
C TYR A 410 0.23 -5.30 2.97
N MET A 411 -0.56 -4.52 3.71
CA MET A 411 -1.99 -4.70 3.85
C MET A 411 -2.69 -3.35 3.81
N HIS A 412 -3.82 -3.36 3.11
CA HIS A 412 -4.88 -2.38 3.29
C HIS A 412 -6.19 -3.16 3.22
N VAL A 413 -7.17 -2.88 4.09
CA VAL A 413 -8.37 -3.71 4.15
C VAL A 413 -9.08 -3.74 2.77
N PRO A 414 -9.50 -4.92 2.27
CA PRO A 414 -9.43 -6.24 2.92
C PRO A 414 -8.21 -7.11 2.52
N TRP A 415 -7.34 -6.61 1.65
CA TRP A 415 -6.29 -7.41 1.03
C TRP A 415 -4.96 -7.25 1.73
N SER A 416 -4.31 -8.38 1.95
CA SER A 416 -2.98 -8.44 2.52
C SER A 416 -2.11 -9.28 1.60
N ARG A 417 -0.86 -8.87 1.44
CA ARG A 417 0.15 -9.67 0.76
C ARG A 417 1.40 -9.81 1.59
N CYS A 418 2.06 -10.94 1.37
CA CYS A 418 3.34 -11.25 1.95
C CYS A 418 4.28 -11.73 0.83
N PRO A 419 5.59 -11.38 0.86
CA PRO A 419 6.54 -11.85 -0.13
C PRO A 419 6.49 -13.38 -0.29
N GLN A 420 6.51 -13.86 -1.54
CA GLN A 420 6.38 -15.30 -1.82
C GLN A 420 7.70 -16.07 -1.66
N PRO A 421 8.84 -15.59 -2.19
CA PRO A 421 10.14 -16.22 -1.93
C PRO A 421 10.54 -16.16 -0.45
N ASP A 422 10.95 -17.31 0.11
CA ASP A 422 11.44 -17.43 1.50
C ASP A 422 12.67 -16.55 1.76
N GLU A 423 13.47 -16.25 0.73
CA GLU A 423 14.62 -15.35 0.84
C GLU A 423 14.21 -13.96 1.34
N PHE A 424 13.07 -13.43 0.89
CA PHE A 424 12.60 -12.13 1.36
C PHE A 424 12.22 -12.15 2.84
N HIS A 425 11.67 -13.24 3.35
CA HIS A 425 11.38 -13.36 4.79
C HIS A 425 12.64 -13.31 5.63
N LYS A 426 13.73 -13.91 5.13
CA LYS A 426 15.03 -13.89 5.79
C LYS A 426 15.70 -12.50 5.73
N PHE A 427 15.73 -11.87 4.55
CA PHE A 427 16.45 -10.60 4.37
C PHE A 427 15.64 -9.38 4.81
N ALA A 428 14.35 -9.33 4.49
CA ALA A 428 13.44 -8.25 4.85
C ALA A 428 12.74 -8.48 6.20
N LYS A 429 13.13 -9.50 6.97
CA LYS A 429 12.65 -9.77 8.35
C LYS A 429 11.12 -9.66 8.48
N CYS A 430 10.42 -10.26 7.52
CA CYS A 430 8.97 -10.14 7.41
C CYS A 430 8.26 -10.79 8.60
N VAL A 431 7.22 -10.10 9.11
CA VAL A 431 6.30 -10.61 10.13
C VAL A 431 4.87 -10.42 9.61
N CYS A 432 4.45 -11.35 8.76
CA CYS A 432 3.09 -11.36 8.21
C CYS A 432 2.13 -12.08 9.18
N PRO A 433 0.92 -11.54 9.44
CA PRO A 433 -0.04 -12.14 10.37
C PRO A 433 -0.82 -13.35 9.78
N PHE A 434 -0.36 -13.89 8.65
CA PHE A 434 -0.97 -14.99 7.90
C PHE A 434 0.11 -15.79 7.15
N GLU A 435 -0.24 -16.99 6.69
CA GLU A 435 0.67 -17.86 5.94
C GLU A 435 0.91 -17.32 4.51
N THR A 436 2.09 -17.52 3.95
CA THR A 436 2.46 -17.00 2.60
C THR A 436 1.50 -17.44 1.50
N LYS A 437 0.96 -18.67 1.59
CA LYS A 437 -0.04 -19.23 0.68
C LYS A 437 -1.39 -18.47 0.70
N ASP A 438 -1.69 -17.76 1.79
CA ASP A 438 -2.91 -16.98 1.96
C ASP A 438 -2.72 -15.53 1.49
N SER A 439 -1.53 -15.19 0.97
CA SER A 439 -1.25 -13.90 0.33
C SER A 439 -2.19 -13.65 -0.85
N PHE A 440 -2.67 -12.42 -0.96
CA PHE A 440 -3.52 -12.03 -2.07
C PHE A 440 -2.83 -12.20 -3.43
N ASP A 441 -1.51 -12.17 -3.51
CA ASP A 441 -0.74 -12.42 -4.74
C ASP A 441 -1.15 -13.72 -5.44
N LEU A 442 -1.51 -14.76 -4.68
CA LEU A 442 -1.91 -16.08 -5.18
C LEU A 442 -3.43 -16.29 -5.23
N ASN A 443 -4.22 -15.30 -4.81
CA ASN A 443 -5.66 -15.39 -4.82
C ASN A 443 -6.18 -15.42 -6.26
N GLY A 444 -7.21 -16.23 -6.55
CA GLY A 444 -7.80 -16.30 -7.90
C GLY A 444 -8.45 -15.00 -8.39
N TRP A 445 -8.74 -14.06 -7.48
CA TRP A 445 -9.21 -12.71 -7.79
C TRP A 445 -8.07 -11.71 -8.03
N SER A 446 -6.81 -12.09 -7.78
CA SER A 446 -5.66 -11.21 -8.00
C SER A 446 -5.31 -11.09 -9.48
N CYS A 447 -4.85 -9.91 -9.87
CA CYS A 447 -4.29 -9.68 -11.20
C CYS A 447 -2.77 -9.90 -11.23
N GLN A 448 -2.17 -10.35 -10.12
CA GLN A 448 -0.73 -10.56 -10.00
C GLN A 448 -0.17 -11.62 -10.97
N PRO A 449 -0.83 -12.79 -11.18
CA PRO A 449 -0.38 -13.75 -12.20
C PRO A 449 -0.38 -13.16 -13.61
N ARG A 450 -1.34 -12.27 -13.88
CA ARG A 450 -1.44 -11.54 -15.15
C ARG A 450 -0.26 -10.59 -15.32
N TRP A 451 0.08 -9.84 -14.28
CA TRP A 451 1.26 -8.97 -14.29
C TRP A 451 2.57 -9.76 -14.51
N TRP A 452 2.76 -10.88 -13.81
CA TRP A 452 3.94 -11.73 -13.96
C TRP A 452 4.18 -12.21 -15.39
N LYS A 453 3.10 -12.63 -16.08
CA LYS A 453 3.14 -13.04 -17.49
C LYS A 453 3.61 -11.93 -18.42
N ILE A 454 3.21 -10.68 -18.15
CA ILE A 454 3.56 -9.52 -19.00
C ILE A 454 4.93 -8.93 -18.65
N ALA A 455 5.27 -8.86 -17.36
CA ALA A 455 6.52 -8.27 -16.89
C ALA A 455 7.74 -9.19 -17.06
N GLY A 456 7.55 -10.42 -17.57
CA GLY A 456 8.62 -11.39 -17.81
C GLY A 456 9.23 -11.95 -16.52
N LYS A 457 8.48 -11.95 -15.41
CA LYS A 457 8.91 -12.52 -14.13
C LYS A 457 7.97 -13.66 -13.75
N GLU A 458 8.38 -14.90 -14.03
CA GLU A 458 7.73 -16.07 -13.46
C GLU A 458 8.13 -16.17 -11.98
N TYR A 459 7.26 -15.73 -11.07
CA TYR A 459 7.34 -16.16 -9.67
C TYR A 459 6.17 -17.10 -9.42
N GLY A 460 6.45 -18.36 -9.08
CA GLY A 460 5.45 -19.32 -8.59
C GLY A 460 4.82 -20.23 -9.65
N ALA A 461 5.63 -21.12 -10.25
CA ALA A 461 5.15 -22.42 -10.69
C ALA A 461 5.40 -23.46 -9.59
#